data_AF-A0A1G6AM46-F1
#
_entry.id   AF-A0A1G6AM46-F1
#
_cell.length_a   1.000
_cell.length_b   1.000
_cell.length_c   1.000
_cell.angle_alpha   90.00
_cell.angle_beta   90.00
_cell.angle_gamma   90.00
#
_symmetry.space_group_name_H-M   'P 1'
#
loop_
_entity.id
_entity.type
_entity.pdbx_description
1 polymer ?
#
loop_
_entity_poly.entity_id
_entity_poly.type
_entity_poly.pdbx_seq_one_letter_code
_entity_poly.pdbx_strand_id
1 'polypeptide(L)'
;MVRMSHVIKNFQIIKQEEYCYIFLLDCNNKIHKCKNMSNIYRVVMNYMGQDCSIEKEVEIQNFANITYNKLAKQNNGFLMDADSIHICDLLGCDSELNGIYSENGQETHITITPNYLKFNPIITVNGESVEKMIDYDENVLNILVPEKYMQKENELIRQFTDYLNFNRFQIYERVYKKSINNIWDPKEEQAFVNIIPIKNGQAFYTFTDIIRNEENNSIVDPVSVIYTNNFHPSYILGEASRVLYFQYDDNDKENIDSYLSEIAGINGFIKAESIYKEKLHNLGRFVIDTMLSCLWLVLIFLSYIEVSVSSHKDRKRWTSAINALTIVIAMVICVFASQVNIIFVGHLNIVKGMILLVGIEMILVLRDYNDERIYGGRSNEI
;
A
#
# COMPACT_ATOMS: atom_id res chain seq x y z
N MET A 1 -45.69 -16.37 -7.23
CA MET A 1 -44.35 -16.64 -7.82
C MET A 1 -43.84 -15.53 -8.75
N VAL A 2 -44.66 -14.94 -9.64
CA VAL A 2 -44.21 -13.93 -10.63
C VAL A 2 -43.80 -12.55 -10.02
N ARG A 3 -44.30 -12.18 -8.84
CA ARG A 3 -43.93 -10.90 -8.18
C ARG A 3 -42.58 -10.92 -7.43
N MET A 4 -42.09 -12.08 -7.00
CA MET A 4 -40.81 -12.19 -6.27
C MET A 4 -39.60 -12.19 -7.22
N SER A 5 -39.71 -12.75 -8.43
CA SER A 5 -38.60 -12.76 -9.40
C SER A 5 -38.31 -11.38 -10.00
N HIS A 6 -39.33 -10.52 -10.13
CA HIS A 6 -39.14 -9.12 -10.56
C HIS A 6 -38.47 -8.26 -9.48
N VAL A 7 -38.80 -8.47 -8.21
CA VAL A 7 -38.17 -7.74 -7.09
C VAL A 7 -36.70 -8.17 -6.93
N ILE A 8 -36.38 -9.46 -7.07
CA ILE A 8 -34.99 -9.96 -6.95
C ILE A 8 -34.13 -9.52 -8.15
N LYS A 9 -34.65 -9.54 -9.39
CA LYS A 9 -33.95 -9.02 -10.58
C LYS A 9 -33.63 -7.53 -10.45
N ASN A 10 -34.60 -6.73 -10.02
CA ASN A 10 -34.39 -5.29 -9.87
C ASN A 10 -33.42 -4.98 -8.71
N PHE A 11 -33.48 -5.73 -7.60
CA PHE A 11 -32.55 -5.53 -6.48
C PHE A 11 -31.10 -5.95 -6.80
N GLN A 12 -30.92 -6.99 -7.63
CA GLN A 12 -29.58 -7.44 -8.07
C GLN A 12 -28.96 -6.49 -9.10
N ILE A 13 -29.74 -5.99 -10.07
CA ILE A 13 -29.27 -5.03 -11.08
C ILE A 13 -28.89 -3.70 -10.41
N ILE A 14 -29.73 -3.18 -9.50
CA ILE A 14 -29.45 -1.94 -8.78
C ILE A 14 -28.15 -2.05 -7.97
N LYS A 15 -27.92 -3.17 -7.27
CA LYS A 15 -26.65 -3.39 -6.55
C LYS A 15 -25.44 -3.48 -7.49
N GLN A 16 -25.56 -4.15 -8.64
CA GLN A 16 -24.46 -4.27 -9.61
C GLN A 16 -24.08 -2.92 -10.24
N GLU A 17 -25.06 -2.08 -10.57
CA GLU A 17 -24.84 -0.72 -11.05
C GLU A 17 -24.19 0.15 -9.96
N GLU A 18 -24.63 0.01 -8.70
CA GLU A 18 -24.06 0.71 -7.55
C GLU A 18 -22.59 0.29 -7.31
N TYR A 19 -22.25 -1.00 -7.44
CA TYR A 19 -20.86 -1.48 -7.34
C TYR A 19 -19.98 -1.01 -8.50
N CYS A 20 -20.49 -1.00 -9.75
CA CYS A 20 -19.74 -0.44 -10.88
C CYS A 20 -19.52 1.06 -10.74
N TYR A 21 -20.52 1.78 -10.20
CA TYR A 21 -20.41 3.21 -9.95
C TYR A 21 -19.41 3.51 -8.82
N ILE A 22 -19.44 2.76 -7.72
CA ILE A 22 -18.47 2.87 -6.62
C ILE A 22 -17.05 2.54 -7.12
N PHE A 23 -16.89 1.52 -7.96
CA PHE A 23 -15.60 1.17 -8.58
C PHE A 23 -15.07 2.28 -9.48
N LEU A 24 -15.91 2.83 -10.35
CA LEU A 24 -15.53 3.95 -11.22
C LEU A 24 -15.18 5.20 -10.39
N LEU A 25 -15.88 5.44 -9.28
CA LEU A 25 -15.56 6.52 -8.35
C LEU A 25 -14.20 6.30 -7.66
N ASP A 26 -13.92 5.09 -7.19
CA ASP A 26 -12.64 4.75 -6.55
C ASP A 26 -11.47 4.90 -7.52
N CYS A 27 -11.61 4.36 -8.74
CA CYS A 27 -10.62 4.56 -9.80
C CYS A 27 -10.42 6.04 -10.14
N ASN A 28 -11.50 6.82 -10.25
CA ASN A 28 -11.41 8.24 -10.59
C ASN A 28 -10.78 9.06 -9.45
N ASN A 29 -11.07 8.73 -8.19
CA ASN A 29 -10.44 9.33 -7.01
C ASN A 29 -8.94 8.99 -6.96
N LYS A 30 -8.56 7.74 -7.19
CA LYS A 30 -7.15 7.31 -7.29
C LYS A 30 -6.42 8.04 -8.41
N ILE A 31 -7.04 8.15 -9.60
CA ILE A 31 -6.50 8.90 -10.75
C ILE A 31 -6.34 10.39 -10.41
N HIS A 32 -7.34 11.02 -9.76
CA HIS A 32 -7.27 12.42 -9.36
C HIS A 32 -6.14 12.67 -8.36
N LYS A 33 -5.98 11.80 -7.34
CA LYS A 33 -4.86 11.86 -6.40
C LYS A 33 -3.51 11.68 -7.10
N CYS A 34 -3.44 10.80 -8.10
CA CYS A 34 -2.24 10.60 -8.92
C CYS A 34 -1.87 11.84 -9.75
N LYS A 35 -2.85 12.57 -10.29
CA LYS A 35 -2.57 13.80 -11.07
C LYS A 35 -1.84 14.87 -10.26
N ASN A 36 -2.12 14.97 -8.96
CA ASN A 36 -1.41 15.91 -8.07
C ASN A 36 0.05 15.49 -7.80
N MET A 37 0.46 14.31 -8.23
CA MET A 37 1.81 13.74 -8.08
C MET A 37 2.54 13.61 -9.42
N SER A 38 2.01 14.22 -10.50
CA SER A 38 2.56 14.06 -11.86
C SER A 38 4.00 14.52 -12.00
N ASN A 39 4.44 15.44 -11.15
CA ASN A 39 5.78 16.01 -11.10
C ASN A 39 6.60 15.49 -9.91
N ILE A 40 6.16 14.43 -9.22
CA ILE A 40 6.90 13.84 -8.10
C ILE A 40 7.66 12.61 -8.59
N TYR A 41 8.95 12.63 -8.28
CA TYR A 41 9.92 11.61 -8.64
C TYR A 41 10.57 11.04 -7.39
N ARG A 42 10.96 9.77 -7.44
CA ARG A 42 11.76 9.08 -6.43
C ARG A 42 13.18 8.90 -6.93
N VAL A 43 14.14 9.15 -6.05
CA VAL A 43 15.55 8.84 -6.32
C VAL A 43 15.75 7.34 -6.19
N VAL A 44 16.37 6.74 -7.20
CA VAL A 44 16.78 5.34 -7.20
C VAL A 44 18.30 5.30 -7.34
N MET A 45 18.97 4.65 -6.38
CA MET A 45 20.42 4.49 -6.37
C MET A 45 20.80 3.08 -6.86
N ASN A 46 21.84 2.98 -7.69
CA ASN A 46 22.35 1.68 -8.13
C ASN A 46 23.10 0.97 -6.99
N TYR A 47 23.13 -0.36 -7.01
CA TYR A 47 23.86 -1.15 -6.02
C TYR A 47 25.38 -1.05 -6.24
N MET A 48 26.14 -0.68 -5.21
CA MET A 48 27.61 -0.52 -5.27
C MET A 48 28.42 -1.76 -4.81
N GLY A 49 27.76 -2.87 -4.45
CA GLY A 49 28.41 -4.02 -3.85
C GLY A 49 28.30 -4.05 -2.32
N GLN A 50 28.49 -5.23 -1.72
CA GLN A 50 28.34 -5.51 -0.28
C GLN A 50 29.65 -5.32 0.51
N ASP A 51 30.79 -5.19 -0.17
CA ASP A 51 32.13 -5.18 0.44
C ASP A 51 32.81 -3.81 0.23
N CYS A 52 32.18 -2.76 0.75
CA CYS A 52 32.74 -1.41 0.74
C CYS A 52 33.49 -1.14 2.05
N SER A 53 34.68 -0.55 1.95
CA SER A 53 35.39 -0.08 3.14
C SER A 53 34.65 1.11 3.77
N ILE A 54 34.89 1.37 5.07
CA ILE A 54 34.27 2.49 5.79
C ILE A 54 34.56 3.83 5.10
N GLU A 55 35.76 4.00 4.53
CA GLU A 55 36.13 5.21 3.81
C GLU A 55 35.25 5.44 2.56
N LYS A 56 34.99 4.37 1.79
CA LYS A 56 34.07 4.45 0.65
C LYS A 56 32.64 4.70 1.10
N GLU A 57 32.22 4.10 2.22
CA GLU A 57 30.89 4.37 2.76
C GLU A 57 30.72 5.84 3.13
N VAL A 58 31.71 6.44 3.80
CA VAL A 58 31.73 7.89 4.13
C VAL A 58 31.65 8.75 2.87
N GLU A 59 32.33 8.37 1.77
CA GLU A 59 32.21 9.08 0.48
C GLU A 59 30.77 9.01 -0.08
N ILE A 60 30.13 7.85 -0.02
CA ILE A 60 28.76 7.65 -0.49
C ILE A 60 27.74 8.37 0.42
N GLN A 61 27.98 8.41 1.72
CA GLN A 61 27.18 9.18 2.68
C GLN A 61 27.21 10.67 2.35
N ASN A 62 28.41 11.22 2.09
CA ASN A 62 28.57 12.62 1.68
C ASN A 62 27.80 12.91 0.39
N PHE A 63 27.88 12.00 -0.58
CA PHE A 63 27.10 12.07 -1.81
C PHE A 63 25.58 12.12 -1.56
N ALA A 64 25.05 11.20 -0.76
CA ALA A 64 23.62 11.13 -0.45
C ALA A 64 23.15 12.41 0.28
N ASN A 65 23.97 12.89 1.22
CA ASN A 65 23.69 14.11 1.97
C ASN A 65 23.70 15.37 1.08
N ILE A 66 24.66 15.50 0.16
CA ILE A 66 24.69 16.61 -0.82
C ILE A 66 23.44 16.57 -1.71
N THR A 67 23.09 15.38 -2.19
CA THR A 67 21.93 15.16 -3.07
C THR A 67 20.64 15.56 -2.36
N TYR A 68 20.39 15.03 -1.16
CA TYR A 68 19.23 15.38 -0.35
C TYR A 68 19.14 16.89 -0.10
N ASN A 69 20.23 17.52 0.37
CA ASN A 69 20.20 18.94 0.71
C ASN A 69 19.95 19.85 -0.50
N LYS A 70 20.49 19.51 -1.67
CA LYS A 70 20.23 20.25 -2.92
C LYS A 70 18.78 20.08 -3.36
N LEU A 71 18.27 18.85 -3.41
CA LEU A 71 16.88 18.58 -3.79
C LEU A 71 15.89 19.22 -2.81
N ALA A 72 16.16 19.15 -1.51
CA ALA A 72 15.32 19.78 -0.49
C ALA A 72 15.19 21.30 -0.69
N LYS A 73 16.26 21.96 -1.14
CA LYS A 73 16.28 23.41 -1.39
C LYS A 73 15.71 23.81 -2.75
N GLN A 74 16.01 23.05 -3.80
CA GLN A 74 15.72 23.44 -5.19
C GLN A 74 14.43 22.82 -5.74
N ASN A 75 14.05 21.64 -5.24
CA ASN A 75 13.02 20.78 -5.82
C ASN A 75 11.98 20.33 -4.80
N ASN A 76 11.85 21.03 -3.67
CA ASN A 76 11.01 20.59 -2.55
C ASN A 76 11.27 19.13 -2.12
N GLY A 77 12.50 18.64 -2.25
CA GLY A 77 12.86 17.26 -1.94
C GLY A 77 12.51 16.88 -0.49
N PHE A 78 11.99 15.68 -0.29
CA PHE A 78 11.47 15.21 0.99
C PHE A 78 11.65 13.69 1.17
N LEU A 79 11.76 13.27 2.42
CA LEU A 79 11.65 11.87 2.85
C LEU A 79 10.24 11.57 3.38
N MET A 80 9.77 10.35 3.11
CA MET A 80 8.61 9.71 3.73
C MET A 80 8.95 8.22 3.90
N ASP A 81 9.53 7.86 5.05
CA ASP A 81 9.82 6.47 5.41
C ASP A 81 8.68 5.88 6.23
N ALA A 82 8.15 4.77 5.73
CA ALA A 82 7.11 3.99 6.39
C ALA A 82 7.39 2.48 6.27
N ASP A 83 8.61 2.07 5.93
CA ASP A 83 8.94 0.66 5.71
C ASP A 83 8.75 -0.19 6.97
N SER A 84 8.94 0.40 8.15
CA SER A 84 8.60 -0.20 9.45
C SER A 84 7.13 -0.66 9.51
N ILE A 85 6.22 0.17 8.98
CA ILE A 85 4.79 -0.13 8.90
C ILE A 85 4.53 -1.21 7.86
N HIS A 86 5.25 -1.19 6.72
CA HIS A 86 5.14 -2.26 5.74
C HIS A 86 5.51 -3.63 6.33
N ILE A 87 6.62 -3.68 7.07
CA ILE A 87 7.08 -4.89 7.75
C ILE A 87 6.05 -5.33 8.80
N CYS A 88 5.52 -4.39 9.58
CA CYS A 88 4.43 -4.66 10.52
C CYS A 88 3.21 -5.27 9.83
N ASP A 89 2.74 -4.68 8.72
CA ASP A 89 1.59 -5.16 7.96
C ASP A 89 1.83 -6.58 7.42
N LEU A 90 3.02 -6.86 6.89
CA LEU A 90 3.40 -8.19 6.39
C LEU A 90 3.46 -9.25 7.49
N LEU A 91 3.88 -8.87 8.69
CA LEU A 91 3.95 -9.75 9.86
C LEU A 91 2.60 -9.85 10.60
N GLY A 92 1.58 -9.12 10.17
CA GLY A 92 0.27 -9.09 10.83
C GLY A 92 0.30 -8.42 12.21
N CYS A 93 1.15 -7.41 12.39
CA CYS A 93 1.23 -6.63 13.62
C CYS A 93 0.04 -5.68 13.73
N ASP A 94 -1.00 -6.08 14.46
CA ASP A 94 -2.15 -5.24 14.81
C ASP A 94 -1.82 -4.30 15.99
N SER A 95 -0.66 -3.63 15.91
CA SER A 95 -0.17 -2.78 16.98
C SER A 95 -0.57 -1.33 16.75
N GLU A 96 -0.95 -0.65 17.83
CA GLU A 96 -1.11 0.79 17.80
C GLU A 96 0.21 1.47 17.41
N LEU A 97 0.13 2.46 16.52
CA LEU A 97 1.28 3.24 16.05
C LEU A 97 1.64 4.35 17.05
N ASN A 98 1.83 3.97 18.31
CA ASN A 98 1.82 4.87 19.47
C ASN A 98 3.20 5.10 20.11
N GLY A 99 4.28 4.73 19.43
CA GLY A 99 5.65 4.84 19.95
C GLY A 99 6.70 4.40 18.94
N ILE A 100 7.90 4.06 19.42
CA ILE A 100 8.97 3.56 18.54
C ILE A 100 8.73 2.10 18.20
N TYR A 101 8.50 1.27 19.21
CA TYR A 101 8.35 -0.17 19.07
C TYR A 101 6.97 -0.63 19.55
N SER A 102 6.42 -1.62 18.85
CA SER A 102 5.29 -2.43 19.32
C SER A 102 5.71 -3.32 20.49
N GLU A 103 4.73 -3.94 21.15
CA GLU A 103 4.97 -4.97 22.19
C GLU A 103 5.80 -6.14 21.65
N ASN A 104 5.74 -6.41 20.34
CA ASN A 104 6.48 -7.47 19.67
C ASN A 104 7.87 -7.01 19.19
N GLY A 105 8.30 -5.80 19.53
CA GLY A 105 9.63 -5.26 19.19
C GLY A 105 9.78 -4.75 17.76
N GLN A 106 8.70 -4.71 16.97
CA GLN A 106 8.71 -4.13 15.62
C GLN A 106 8.58 -2.62 15.69
N GLU A 107 9.27 -1.89 14.80
CA GLU A 107 9.13 -0.44 14.72
C GLU A 107 7.75 -0.02 14.23
N THR A 108 7.17 1.01 14.85
CA THR A 108 5.76 1.45 14.62
C THR A 108 5.62 2.95 14.34
N HIS A 109 6.75 3.64 14.15
CA HIS A 109 6.77 5.05 13.78
C HIS A 109 7.08 5.22 12.29
N ILE A 110 6.71 6.37 11.74
CA ILE A 110 7.16 6.82 10.42
C ILE A 110 8.18 7.94 10.58
N THR A 111 9.00 8.17 9.56
CA THR A 111 9.90 9.33 9.49
C THR A 111 9.61 10.18 8.28
N ILE A 112 9.43 11.49 8.50
CA ILE A 112 9.20 12.48 7.46
C ILE A 112 10.21 13.62 7.58
N THR A 113 10.30 14.43 6.53
CA THR A 113 11.07 15.70 6.56
C THR A 113 10.13 16.90 6.55
N PRO A 114 10.58 18.11 6.94
CA PRO A 114 9.73 19.30 6.90
C PRO A 114 9.06 19.55 5.54
N ASN A 115 9.77 19.32 4.43
CA ASN A 115 9.22 19.50 3.08
C ASN A 115 8.04 18.57 2.75
N TYR A 116 7.93 17.41 3.41
CA TYR A 116 6.79 16.51 3.26
C TYR A 116 5.46 17.20 3.61
N LEU A 117 5.47 18.08 4.63
CA LEU A 117 4.28 18.77 5.14
C LEU A 117 3.67 19.72 4.10
N LYS A 118 4.44 20.15 3.08
CA LYS A 118 3.91 20.92 1.94
C LYS A 118 2.95 20.09 1.06
N PHE A 119 3.20 18.78 0.97
CA PHE A 119 2.41 17.85 0.15
C PHE A 119 1.33 17.13 0.95
N ASN A 120 1.55 16.96 2.25
CA ASN A 120 0.59 16.36 3.17
C ASN A 120 0.51 17.20 4.46
N PRO A 121 -0.21 18.35 4.45
CA PRO A 121 -0.28 19.24 5.60
C PRO A 121 -0.88 18.58 6.83
N ILE A 122 -0.19 18.73 7.96
CA ILE A 122 -0.63 18.25 9.27
C ILE A 122 -0.89 19.45 10.19
N ILE A 123 -1.97 19.37 10.95
CA ILE A 123 -2.48 20.43 11.80
C ILE A 123 -2.32 20.03 13.27
N THR A 124 -1.84 20.96 14.08
CA THR A 124 -1.69 20.79 15.52
C THR A 124 -3.05 20.75 16.22
N VAL A 125 -3.09 20.30 17.48
CA VAL A 125 -4.34 20.34 18.28
C VAL A 125 -4.97 21.74 18.33
N ASN A 126 -4.16 22.79 18.27
CA ASN A 126 -4.58 24.19 18.28
C ASN A 126 -5.03 24.74 16.91
N GLY A 127 -4.97 23.93 15.84
CA GLY A 127 -5.36 24.36 14.50
C GLY A 127 -4.26 25.07 13.71
N GLU A 128 -3.02 25.05 14.19
CA GLU A 128 -1.87 25.69 13.53
C GLU A 128 -1.12 24.68 12.64
N SER A 129 -0.33 25.19 11.69
CA SER A 129 0.59 24.35 10.92
C SER A 129 1.74 23.86 11.81
N VAL A 130 2.04 22.56 11.73
CA VAL A 130 3.17 21.92 12.41
C VAL A 130 4.50 22.59 12.08
N GLU A 131 4.69 23.11 10.86
CA GLU A 131 5.94 23.71 10.39
C GLU A 131 6.49 24.81 11.32
N LYS A 132 5.59 25.53 12.02
CA LYS A 132 5.95 26.61 12.94
C LYS A 132 6.46 26.14 14.30
N MET A 133 6.26 24.86 14.62
CA MET A 133 6.62 24.26 15.91
C MET A 133 7.85 23.35 15.83
N ILE A 134 8.45 23.22 14.65
CA ILE A 134 9.66 22.43 14.43
C ILE A 134 10.86 23.17 15.03
N ASP A 135 11.58 22.50 15.91
CA ASP A 135 12.88 22.94 16.40
C ASP A 135 13.99 22.44 15.46
N TYR A 136 14.84 23.34 14.98
CA TYR A 136 15.91 23.01 14.05
C TYR A 136 17.27 22.85 14.74
N ASP A 137 17.31 22.89 16.07
CA ASP A 137 18.49 22.52 16.83
C ASP A 137 18.90 21.07 16.53
N GLU A 138 20.20 20.86 16.32
CA GLU A 138 20.74 19.57 15.88
C GLU A 138 20.65 18.47 16.94
N ASN A 139 20.42 18.83 18.20
CA ASN A 139 20.28 17.93 19.34
C ASN A 139 18.81 17.73 19.75
N VAL A 140 17.86 18.29 19.00
CA VAL A 140 16.43 18.12 19.25
C VAL A 140 15.82 17.21 18.19
N LEU A 141 15.08 16.18 18.63
CA LEU A 141 14.24 15.36 17.77
C LEU A 141 12.79 15.82 17.89
N ASN A 142 12.22 16.22 16.76
CA ASN A 142 10.81 16.59 16.69
C ASN A 142 9.97 15.35 16.45
N ILE A 143 8.92 15.15 17.25
CA ILE A 143 7.95 14.10 17.03
C ILE A 143 6.52 14.65 16.99
N LEU A 144 5.72 14.15 16.06
CA LEU A 144 4.29 14.41 15.97
C LEU A 144 3.55 13.33 16.72
N VAL A 145 2.71 13.73 17.67
CA VAL A 145 1.98 12.81 18.53
C VAL A 145 0.48 13.11 18.41
N PRO A 146 -0.32 12.17 17.87
CA PRO A 146 -1.78 12.25 17.91
C PRO A 146 -2.27 12.46 19.34
N GLU A 147 -3.25 13.36 19.53
CA GLU A 147 -3.81 13.71 20.84
C GLU A 147 -4.17 12.48 21.69
N LYS A 148 -4.70 11.42 21.07
CA LYS A 148 -5.07 10.17 21.75
C LYS A 148 -3.88 9.45 22.42
N TYR A 149 -2.65 9.73 22.01
CA TYR A 149 -1.42 9.14 22.55
C TYR A 149 -0.67 10.05 23.53
N MET A 150 -1.14 11.27 23.78
CA MET A 150 -0.49 12.21 24.70
C MET A 150 -0.41 11.70 26.15
N GLN A 151 -1.28 10.78 26.55
CA GLN A 151 -1.17 10.10 27.84
C GLN A 151 0.14 9.32 28.03
N LYS A 152 0.87 9.02 26.95
CA LYS A 152 2.17 8.33 26.95
C LYS A 152 3.37 9.28 26.81
N GLU A 153 3.18 10.59 26.96
CA GLU A 153 4.21 11.62 26.70
C GLU A 153 5.58 11.30 27.33
N ASN A 154 5.62 10.99 28.63
CA ASN A 154 6.88 10.68 29.32
C ASN A 154 7.58 9.43 28.76
N GLU A 155 6.82 8.43 28.34
CA GLU A 155 7.37 7.22 27.73
C GLU A 155 7.92 7.52 26.33
N LEU A 156 7.18 8.30 25.54
CA LEU A 156 7.60 8.77 24.22
C LEU A 156 8.89 9.57 24.30
N ILE A 157 8.98 10.54 25.22
CA ILE A 157 10.19 11.34 25.43
C ILE A 157 11.39 10.41 25.68
N ARG A 158 11.25 9.42 26.58
CA ARG A 158 12.34 8.49 26.87
C ARG A 158 12.75 7.69 25.63
N GLN A 159 11.79 7.04 24.96
CA GLN A 159 12.06 6.19 23.79
C GLN A 159 12.74 7.01 22.67
N PHE A 160 12.22 8.19 22.35
CA PHE A 160 12.73 9.02 21.25
C PHE A 160 14.03 9.75 21.60
N THR A 161 14.30 10.01 22.88
CA THR A 161 15.62 10.47 23.34
C THR A 161 16.68 9.39 23.09
N ASP A 162 16.38 8.14 23.46
CA ASP A 162 17.27 7.00 23.21
C ASP A 162 17.51 6.78 21.71
N TYR A 163 16.46 6.95 20.90
CA TYR A 163 16.53 6.85 19.44
C TYR A 163 17.41 7.94 18.82
N LEU A 164 17.27 9.20 19.23
CA LEU A 164 18.17 10.28 18.79
C LEU A 164 19.61 10.01 19.24
N ASN A 165 19.81 9.61 20.50
CA ASN A 165 21.13 9.28 21.03
C ASN A 165 21.83 8.19 20.21
N PHE A 166 21.09 7.15 19.84
CA PHE A 166 21.61 6.07 19.02
C PHE A 166 22.01 6.57 17.62
N ASN A 167 21.07 7.19 16.90
CA ASN A 167 21.24 7.58 15.50
C ASN A 167 22.23 8.74 15.30
N ARG A 168 22.41 9.59 16.31
CA ARG A 168 23.35 10.71 16.28
C ARG A 168 24.70 10.30 16.88
N PHE A 169 24.75 9.96 18.16
CA PHE A 169 26.02 9.84 18.88
C PHE A 169 26.62 8.44 18.78
N GLN A 170 25.85 7.39 19.07
CA GLN A 170 26.40 6.04 19.20
C GLN A 170 26.90 5.45 17.87
N ILE A 171 26.20 5.69 16.77
CA ILE A 171 26.64 5.24 15.43
C ILE A 171 28.01 5.84 15.10
N TYR A 172 28.16 7.15 15.26
CA TYR A 172 29.43 7.82 15.03
C TYR A 172 30.53 7.25 15.93
N GLU A 173 30.30 7.22 17.24
CA GLU A 173 31.32 6.85 18.20
C GLU A 173 31.83 5.41 17.99
N ARG A 174 30.91 4.48 17.71
CA ARG A 174 31.20 3.05 17.59
C ARG A 174 31.73 2.65 16.22
N VAL A 175 31.25 3.29 15.15
CA VAL A 175 31.55 2.87 13.77
C VAL A 175 32.50 3.84 13.08
N TYR A 176 32.22 5.13 13.11
CA TYR A 176 32.85 6.09 12.19
C TYR A 176 33.95 6.97 12.80
N LYS A 177 34.07 7.04 14.13
CA LYS A 177 35.03 7.89 14.84
C LYS A 177 36.49 7.72 14.40
N LYS A 178 36.87 6.53 13.94
CA LYS A 178 38.24 6.20 13.49
C LYS A 178 38.47 6.38 11.99
N SER A 179 37.44 6.74 11.22
CA SER A 179 37.57 6.89 9.77
C SER A 179 38.29 8.21 9.43
N ILE A 180 39.28 8.13 8.54
CA ILE A 180 40.23 9.23 8.26
C ILE A 180 39.57 10.41 7.54
N ASN A 181 38.41 10.19 6.90
CA ASN A 181 37.70 11.19 6.09
C ASN A 181 36.33 11.60 6.65
N ASN A 182 35.95 11.15 7.86
CA ASN A 182 34.68 11.59 8.43
C ASN A 182 34.83 12.96 9.11
N ILE A 183 34.22 13.96 8.49
CA ILE A 183 34.14 15.34 8.99
C ILE A 183 32.99 15.56 9.98
N TRP A 184 32.12 14.57 10.14
CA TRP A 184 30.99 14.63 11.05
C TRP A 184 31.47 14.27 12.46
N ASP A 185 31.36 15.22 13.39
CA ASP A 185 31.72 15.07 14.80
C ASP A 185 30.69 15.80 15.64
N PRO A 186 29.80 15.08 16.37
CA PRO A 186 28.76 15.71 17.17
C PRO A 186 29.38 16.28 18.44
N LYS A 187 29.34 17.60 18.60
CA LYS A 187 30.05 18.31 19.69
C LYS A 187 29.37 18.19 21.07
N GLU A 188 28.07 17.95 21.10
CA GLU A 188 27.26 17.90 22.31
C GLU A 188 26.58 16.55 22.42
N GLU A 189 26.67 15.87 23.56
CA GLU A 189 26.16 14.49 23.76
C GLU A 189 24.80 14.44 24.47
N GLN A 190 24.00 15.50 24.40
CA GLN A 190 22.68 15.54 25.04
C GLN A 190 21.56 15.62 24.01
N ALA A 191 20.76 14.57 23.92
CA ALA A 191 19.56 14.53 23.10
C ALA A 191 18.33 15.09 23.83
N PHE A 192 17.49 15.81 23.10
CA PHE A 192 16.19 16.30 23.56
C PHE A 192 15.09 15.91 22.58
N VAL A 193 13.85 15.87 23.06
CA VAL A 193 12.68 15.60 22.24
C VAL A 193 11.70 16.76 22.34
N ASN A 194 11.30 17.29 21.19
CA ASN A 194 10.21 18.26 21.06
C ASN A 194 8.95 17.51 20.62
N ILE A 195 7.94 17.48 21.49
CA ILE A 195 6.64 16.86 21.18
C ILE A 195 5.69 17.91 20.62
N ILE A 196 5.22 17.67 19.40
CA ILE A 196 4.23 18.51 18.73
C ILE A 196 2.90 17.74 18.71
N PRO A 197 1.93 18.12 19.55
CA PRO A 197 0.62 17.46 19.58
C PRO A 197 -0.21 17.79 18.34
N ILE A 198 -0.69 16.76 17.66
CA ILE A 198 -1.51 16.87 16.44
C ILE A 198 -2.92 16.32 16.65
N LYS A 199 -3.88 16.79 15.84
CA LYS A 199 -5.26 16.26 15.88
C LYS A 199 -5.30 14.79 15.45
N ASN A 200 -6.19 14.03 16.07
CA ASN A 200 -6.52 12.66 15.65
C ASN A 200 -7.23 12.65 14.27
N GLY A 201 -7.22 11.49 13.62
CA GLY A 201 -7.80 11.24 12.30
C GLY A 201 -6.98 11.80 11.13
N GLN A 202 -5.73 12.21 11.35
CA GLN A 202 -4.90 12.76 10.28
C GLN A 202 -4.12 11.65 9.56
N ALA A 203 -4.18 11.68 8.24
CA ALA A 203 -3.60 10.65 7.38
C ALA A 203 -2.26 11.11 6.80
N PHE A 204 -1.27 10.21 6.82
CA PHE A 204 0.06 10.40 6.25
C PHE A 204 0.19 9.56 4.99
N TYR A 205 0.19 10.23 3.84
CA TYR A 205 0.33 9.59 2.55
C TYR A 205 1.77 9.09 2.30
N THR A 206 1.94 7.83 1.86
CA THR A 206 3.24 7.13 1.83
C THR A 206 4.00 7.22 0.51
N PHE A 207 3.37 7.74 -0.56
CA PHE A 207 3.97 7.85 -1.91
C PHE A 207 4.45 6.54 -2.57
N THR A 208 4.21 5.39 -1.93
CA THR A 208 4.38 4.04 -2.47
C THR A 208 3.02 3.37 -2.62
N ASP A 209 2.90 2.41 -3.54
CA ASP A 209 1.69 1.62 -3.76
C ASP A 209 1.64 0.34 -2.91
N ILE A 210 2.75 -0.02 -2.26
CA ILE A 210 2.89 -1.26 -1.48
C ILE A 210 2.29 -1.12 -0.09
N ILE A 211 2.45 0.04 0.55
CA ILE A 211 2.02 0.25 1.93
C ILE A 211 0.56 0.67 1.95
N ARG A 212 -0.27 -0.08 2.69
CA ARG A 212 -1.69 0.20 2.95
C ARG A 212 -2.48 0.62 1.71
N ASN A 213 -2.36 -0.14 0.63
CA ASN A 213 -3.02 0.14 -0.65
C ASN A 213 -4.55 0.24 -0.50
N GLU A 214 -5.15 -0.64 0.31
CA GLU A 214 -6.59 -0.62 0.61
C GLU A 214 -7.03 0.64 1.37
N GLU A 215 -6.12 1.30 2.09
CA GLU A 215 -6.34 2.56 2.81
C GLU A 215 -5.84 3.79 2.02
N ASN A 216 -5.82 3.70 0.69
CA ASN A 216 -5.36 4.76 -0.21
C ASN A 216 -3.91 5.20 0.05
N ASN A 217 -3.05 4.24 0.38
CA ASN A 217 -1.64 4.40 0.71
C ASN A 217 -1.40 5.47 1.78
N SER A 218 -2.22 5.43 2.83
CA SER A 218 -2.16 6.42 3.90
C SER A 218 -2.14 5.71 5.25
N ILE A 219 -1.38 6.27 6.19
CA ILE A 219 -1.27 5.77 7.56
C ILE A 219 -1.96 6.78 8.48
N VAL A 220 -2.96 6.34 9.24
CA VAL A 220 -3.76 7.23 10.10
C VAL A 220 -3.20 7.24 11.51
N ASP A 221 -2.98 8.45 12.03
CA ASP A 221 -2.50 8.72 13.38
C ASP A 221 -1.24 7.93 13.82
N PRO A 222 -0.16 7.89 13.02
CA PRO A 222 1.12 7.41 13.52
C PRO A 222 1.78 8.44 14.44
N VAL A 223 2.50 7.97 15.47
CA VAL A 223 3.61 8.75 16.03
C VAL A 223 4.67 8.88 14.93
N SER A 224 5.07 10.11 14.64
CA SER A 224 5.92 10.41 13.48
C SER A 224 7.15 11.20 13.89
N VAL A 225 8.32 10.84 13.36
CA VAL A 225 9.55 11.63 13.49
C VAL A 225 9.63 12.67 12.39
N ILE A 226 10.02 13.90 12.73
CA ILE A 226 10.46 14.89 11.74
C ILE A 226 11.98 14.96 11.75
N TYR A 227 12.59 14.40 10.71
CA TYR A 227 14.02 14.44 10.46
C TYR A 227 14.44 15.83 9.97
N THR A 228 15.28 16.51 10.76
CA THR A 228 15.79 17.87 10.51
C THR A 228 17.28 17.88 10.19
N ASN A 229 17.82 16.78 9.66
CA ASN A 229 19.27 16.58 9.43
C ASN A 229 20.08 16.48 10.74
N ASN A 230 19.45 15.92 11.78
CA ASN A 230 19.97 15.77 13.15
C ASN A 230 20.62 14.39 13.43
N PHE A 231 20.55 13.43 12.52
CA PHE A 231 21.21 12.11 12.65
C PHE A 231 22.56 12.04 11.94
N HIS A 232 23.32 10.98 12.19
CA HIS A 232 24.55 10.68 11.45
C HIS A 232 24.28 10.51 9.94
N PRO A 233 25.18 10.95 9.03
CA PRO A 233 24.97 10.88 7.58
C PRO A 233 24.73 9.48 6.98
N SER A 234 25.06 8.42 7.71
CA SER A 234 24.66 7.05 7.33
C SER A 234 23.15 6.87 7.25
N TYR A 235 22.39 7.63 8.05
CA TYR A 235 20.92 7.60 8.01
C TYR A 235 20.40 8.09 6.66
N ILE A 236 20.85 9.28 6.22
CA ILE A 236 20.38 9.82 4.94
C ILE A 236 20.78 8.96 3.74
N LEU A 237 21.89 8.23 3.81
CA LEU A 237 22.24 7.25 2.79
C LEU A 237 21.19 6.12 2.71
N GLY A 238 20.80 5.55 3.85
CA GLY A 238 19.76 4.53 3.93
C GLY A 238 18.43 5.04 3.36
N GLU A 239 18.01 6.22 3.79
CA GLU A 239 16.75 6.83 3.35
C GLU A 239 16.76 7.23 1.88
N ALA A 240 17.81 7.90 1.41
CA ALA A 240 17.87 8.41 0.05
C ALA A 240 17.88 7.31 -1.02
N SER A 241 18.30 6.11 -0.64
CA SER A 241 18.26 4.94 -1.52
C SER A 241 16.87 4.34 -1.72
N ARG A 242 15.90 4.64 -0.83
CA ARG A 242 14.57 4.01 -0.80
C ARG A 242 13.42 5.00 -0.92
N VAL A 243 13.48 6.11 -0.19
CA VAL A 243 12.32 6.95 0.14
C VAL A 243 12.59 8.44 0.00
N LEU A 244 13.58 8.84 -0.82
CA LEU A 244 13.79 10.24 -1.19
C LEU A 244 12.98 10.60 -2.44
N TYR A 245 12.06 11.53 -2.25
CA TYR A 245 11.20 12.08 -3.27
C TYR A 245 11.55 13.53 -3.57
N PHE A 246 11.25 14.01 -4.77
CA PHE A 246 11.45 15.40 -5.17
C PHE A 246 10.50 15.81 -6.29
N GLN A 247 10.28 17.11 -6.41
CA GLN A 247 9.45 17.71 -7.43
C GLN A 247 10.29 18.15 -8.62
N TYR A 248 9.92 17.74 -9.83
CA TYR A 248 10.60 18.12 -11.06
C TYR A 248 9.57 18.40 -12.16
N ASP A 249 9.70 19.52 -12.86
CA ASP A 249 8.82 19.86 -13.97
C ASP A 249 9.36 19.26 -15.27
N ASP A 250 8.63 18.32 -15.86
CA ASP A 250 9.00 17.69 -17.13
C ASP A 250 9.09 18.68 -18.31
N ASN A 251 8.58 19.90 -18.15
CA ASN A 251 8.75 20.96 -19.13
C ASN A 251 10.16 21.60 -19.09
N ASP A 252 10.96 21.28 -18.07
CA ASP A 252 12.37 21.65 -18.06
C ASP A 252 13.11 20.94 -19.21
N LYS A 253 14.02 21.67 -19.86
CA LYS A 253 14.71 21.20 -21.08
C LYS A 253 15.77 20.15 -20.79
N GLU A 254 16.14 19.98 -19.53
CA GLU A 254 17.17 19.03 -19.12
C GLU A 254 16.57 17.65 -18.88
N ASN A 255 17.31 16.60 -19.24
CA ASN A 255 16.91 15.25 -18.89
C ASN A 255 17.05 15.05 -17.37
N ILE A 256 15.99 14.59 -16.69
CA ILE A 256 15.95 14.46 -15.23
C ILE A 256 17.09 13.60 -14.63
N ASP A 257 17.53 12.54 -15.32
CA ASP A 257 18.66 11.71 -14.85
C ASP A 257 19.99 12.46 -14.99
N SER A 258 20.12 13.32 -15.99
CA SER A 258 21.28 14.20 -16.17
C SER A 258 21.31 15.28 -15.08
N TYR A 259 20.16 15.90 -14.81
CA TYR A 259 19.98 16.87 -13.73
C TYR A 259 20.36 16.28 -12.36
N LEU A 260 19.85 15.08 -12.06
CA LEU A 260 20.22 14.35 -10.85
C LEU A 260 21.73 14.07 -10.80
N SER A 261 22.31 13.57 -11.90
CA SER A 261 23.75 13.31 -11.98
C SER A 261 24.58 14.59 -11.72
N GLU A 262 24.14 15.76 -12.20
CA GLU A 262 24.77 17.05 -11.92
C GLU A 262 24.65 17.45 -10.45
N ILE A 263 23.44 17.36 -9.88
CA ILE A 263 23.21 17.65 -8.46
C ILE A 263 24.14 16.83 -7.59
N ALA A 264 24.24 15.55 -7.90
CA ALA A 264 24.88 14.57 -7.07
C ALA A 264 26.39 14.48 -7.35
N GLY A 265 26.84 14.97 -8.51
CA GLY A 265 28.25 14.99 -8.91
C GLY A 265 28.80 13.62 -9.34
N ILE A 266 27.92 12.63 -9.56
CA ILE A 266 28.29 11.27 -9.99
C ILE A 266 27.34 10.81 -11.10
N ASN A 267 27.91 10.53 -12.27
CA ASN A 267 27.15 10.08 -13.43
C ASN A 267 26.72 8.62 -13.32
N GLY A 268 25.46 8.34 -13.66
CA GLY A 268 24.95 6.97 -13.83
C GLY A 268 24.78 6.19 -12.52
N PHE A 269 25.03 6.81 -11.36
CA PHE A 269 24.80 6.18 -10.07
C PHE A 269 23.36 6.31 -9.59
N ILE A 270 22.69 7.42 -9.94
CA ILE A 270 21.32 7.71 -9.55
C ILE A 270 20.42 7.92 -10.75
N LYS A 271 19.13 7.61 -10.56
CA LYS A 271 18.08 7.79 -11.56
C LYS A 271 16.82 8.32 -10.90
N ALA A 272 15.96 8.92 -11.71
CA ALA A 272 14.63 9.35 -11.30
C ALA A 272 13.57 8.34 -11.74
N GLU A 273 12.71 7.93 -10.82
CA GLU A 273 11.51 7.14 -11.13
C GLU A 273 10.25 7.97 -10.89
N SER A 274 9.34 7.99 -11.88
CA SER A 274 8.09 8.75 -11.76
C SER A 274 7.06 7.97 -10.97
N ILE A 275 6.66 8.51 -9.82
CA ILE A 275 5.61 7.93 -8.97
C ILE A 275 4.26 7.89 -9.70
N TYR A 276 4.00 8.89 -10.55
CA TYR A 276 2.80 8.91 -11.37
C TYR A 276 2.77 7.76 -12.38
N LYS A 277 3.87 7.53 -13.11
CA LYS A 277 3.94 6.45 -14.13
C LYS A 277 3.86 5.07 -13.49
N GLU A 278 4.54 4.87 -12.36
CA GLU A 278 4.47 3.64 -11.56
C GLU A 278 3.02 3.31 -11.20
N LYS A 279 2.31 4.26 -10.58
CA LYS A 279 0.91 4.08 -10.20
C LYS A 279 -0.02 3.89 -11.40
N LEU A 280 0.16 4.65 -12.47
CA LEU A 280 -0.65 4.51 -13.69
C LEU A 280 -0.50 3.11 -14.28
N HIS A 281 0.72 2.60 -14.32
CA HIS A 281 1.02 1.27 -14.80
C HIS A 281 0.38 0.19 -13.90
N ASN A 282 0.41 0.36 -12.58
CA ASN A 282 -0.19 -0.61 -11.66
C ASN A 282 -1.73 -0.58 -11.70
N LEU A 283 -2.32 0.61 -11.85
CA LEU A 283 -3.74 0.77 -12.17
C LEU A 283 -4.11 0.10 -13.50
N GLY A 284 -3.27 0.28 -14.53
CA GLY A 284 -3.46 -0.34 -15.84
C GLY A 284 -3.44 -1.87 -15.77
N ARG A 285 -2.48 -2.45 -15.03
CA ARG A 285 -2.43 -3.90 -14.78
C ARG A 285 -3.69 -4.39 -14.08
N PHE A 286 -4.12 -3.69 -13.03
CA PHE A 286 -5.33 -4.04 -12.31
C PHE A 286 -6.60 -4.03 -13.19
N VAL A 287 -6.73 -3.04 -14.09
CA VAL A 287 -7.83 -3.01 -15.07
C VAL A 287 -7.75 -4.19 -16.04
N ILE A 288 -6.56 -4.50 -16.56
CA ILE A 288 -6.34 -5.65 -17.47
C ILE A 288 -6.72 -6.96 -16.79
N ASP A 289 -6.26 -7.18 -15.55
CA ASP A 289 -6.54 -8.40 -14.77
C ASP A 289 -8.04 -8.54 -14.49
N THR A 290 -8.72 -7.43 -14.22
CA THR A 290 -10.19 -7.39 -14.08
C THR A 290 -10.88 -7.75 -15.40
N MET A 291 -10.45 -7.17 -16.52
CA MET A 291 -11.03 -7.47 -17.84
C MET A 291 -10.83 -8.93 -18.24
N LEU A 292 -9.64 -9.48 -18.00
CA LEU A 292 -9.35 -10.90 -18.24
C LEU A 292 -10.25 -11.79 -17.36
N SER A 293 -10.46 -11.43 -16.11
CA SER A 293 -11.36 -12.15 -15.20
C SER A 293 -12.81 -12.15 -15.70
N CYS A 294 -13.32 -11.01 -16.17
CA CYS A 294 -14.64 -10.93 -16.79
C CYS A 294 -14.74 -11.77 -18.07
N LEU A 295 -13.71 -11.77 -18.92
CA LEU A 295 -13.67 -12.59 -20.13
C LEU A 295 -13.76 -14.09 -19.78
N TRP A 296 -13.02 -14.54 -18.77
CA TRP A 296 -13.09 -15.93 -18.29
C TRP A 296 -14.49 -16.30 -17.80
N LEU A 297 -15.17 -15.42 -17.06
CA LEU A 297 -16.56 -15.66 -16.63
C LEU A 297 -17.52 -15.80 -17.80
N VAL A 298 -17.37 -14.99 -18.85
CA VAL A 298 -18.17 -15.10 -20.07
C VAL A 298 -17.92 -16.44 -20.78
N LEU A 299 -16.66 -16.87 -20.89
CA LEU A 299 -16.31 -18.15 -21.50
C LEU A 299 -16.86 -19.34 -20.71
N ILE A 300 -16.79 -19.29 -19.38
CA ILE A 300 -17.40 -20.30 -18.49
C ILE A 300 -18.92 -20.32 -18.72
N PHE A 301 -19.58 -19.16 -18.79
CA PHE A 301 -21.02 -19.09 -19.04
C PHE A 301 -21.43 -19.63 -20.42
N LEU A 302 -20.65 -19.32 -21.47
CA LEU A 302 -20.88 -19.83 -22.82
C LEU A 302 -20.70 -21.36 -22.88
N SER A 303 -19.64 -21.90 -22.25
CA SER A 303 -19.43 -23.35 -22.18
C SER A 303 -20.56 -24.06 -21.42
N TYR A 304 -21.11 -23.43 -20.37
CA TYR A 304 -22.27 -23.94 -19.65
C TYR A 304 -23.53 -23.99 -20.54
N ILE A 305 -23.79 -22.94 -21.32
CA ILE A 305 -24.91 -22.92 -22.28
C ILE A 305 -24.75 -24.02 -23.32
N GLU A 306 -23.57 -24.16 -23.92
CA GLU A 306 -23.30 -25.16 -24.95
C GLU A 306 -23.58 -26.58 -24.45
N VAL A 307 -23.12 -26.91 -23.25
CA VAL A 307 -23.35 -28.21 -22.62
C VAL A 307 -24.83 -28.39 -22.27
N SER A 308 -25.50 -27.35 -21.79
CA SER A 308 -26.93 -27.38 -21.47
C SER A 308 -27.79 -27.62 -22.73
N VAL A 309 -27.40 -27.03 -23.87
CA VAL A 309 -28.07 -27.25 -25.17
C VAL A 309 -27.78 -28.64 -25.73
N SER A 310 -26.53 -29.11 -25.63
CA SER A 310 -26.12 -30.44 -26.09
C SER A 310 -26.82 -31.56 -25.30
N SER A 311 -26.89 -31.43 -23.99
CA SER A 311 -27.60 -32.37 -23.11
C SER A 311 -29.11 -32.40 -23.34
N HIS A 312 -29.72 -31.29 -23.75
CA HIS A 312 -31.14 -31.25 -24.12
C HIS A 312 -31.45 -32.02 -25.41
N LYS A 313 -30.51 -32.06 -26.37
CA LYS A 313 -30.67 -32.79 -27.64
C LYS A 313 -30.51 -34.31 -27.50
N ASP A 314 -29.65 -34.79 -26.58
CA ASP A 314 -29.34 -36.22 -26.39
C ASP A 314 -29.59 -36.72 -24.94
N ARG A 315 -30.80 -36.47 -24.41
CA ARG A 315 -31.17 -36.70 -22.99
C ARG A 315 -30.85 -38.07 -22.38
N LYS A 316 -30.69 -39.14 -23.16
CA LYS A 316 -30.49 -40.50 -22.64
C LYS A 316 -29.02 -40.97 -22.55
N ARG A 317 -28.05 -40.24 -23.13
CA ARG A 317 -26.65 -40.69 -23.22
C ARG A 317 -25.64 -39.92 -22.35
N TRP A 318 -25.97 -38.70 -21.91
CA TRP A 318 -24.96 -37.76 -21.40
C TRP A 318 -25.03 -37.43 -19.90
N THR A 319 -25.85 -38.11 -19.10
CA THR A 319 -25.99 -37.85 -17.65
C THR A 319 -24.68 -37.96 -16.87
N SER A 320 -23.80 -38.93 -17.19
CA SER A 320 -22.47 -39.02 -16.56
C SER A 320 -21.52 -37.89 -16.96
N ALA A 321 -21.61 -37.40 -18.19
CA ALA A 321 -20.76 -36.32 -18.67
C ALA A 321 -21.18 -34.96 -18.09
N ILE A 322 -22.49 -34.75 -17.91
CA ILE A 322 -23.03 -33.57 -17.22
C ILE A 322 -22.53 -33.56 -15.78
N ASN A 323 -22.61 -34.68 -15.06
CA ASN A 323 -22.12 -34.78 -13.68
C ASN A 323 -20.61 -34.52 -13.58
N ALA A 324 -19.81 -35.11 -14.49
CA ALA A 324 -18.37 -34.87 -14.56
C ALA A 324 -18.05 -33.40 -14.85
N LEU A 325 -18.79 -32.76 -15.74
CA LEU A 325 -18.61 -31.35 -16.05
C LEU A 325 -19.03 -30.43 -14.89
N THR A 326 -20.13 -30.70 -14.19
CA THR A 326 -20.48 -29.95 -12.97
C THR A 326 -19.41 -30.07 -11.90
N ILE A 327 -18.75 -31.22 -11.76
CA ILE A 327 -17.62 -31.40 -10.84
C ILE A 327 -16.43 -30.56 -11.30
N VAL A 328 -16.11 -30.54 -12.59
CA VAL A 328 -15.02 -29.71 -13.14
C VAL A 328 -15.32 -28.23 -12.99
N ILE A 329 -16.55 -27.78 -13.29
CA ILE A 329 -16.98 -26.39 -13.09
C ILE A 329 -16.94 -26.03 -11.60
N ALA A 330 -17.40 -26.90 -10.71
CA ALA A 330 -17.32 -26.69 -9.27
C ALA A 330 -15.87 -26.64 -8.78
N MET A 331 -14.97 -27.48 -9.31
CA MET A 331 -13.54 -27.44 -9.01
C MET A 331 -12.90 -26.15 -9.51
N VAL A 332 -13.23 -25.69 -10.73
CA VAL A 332 -12.76 -24.41 -11.27
C VAL A 332 -13.27 -23.26 -10.41
N ILE A 333 -14.55 -23.25 -10.03
CA ILE A 333 -15.13 -22.25 -9.12
C ILE A 333 -14.44 -22.29 -7.75
N CYS A 334 -14.13 -23.46 -7.19
CA CYS A 334 -13.42 -23.60 -5.92
C CYS A 334 -11.96 -23.14 -6.00
N VAL A 335 -11.26 -23.43 -7.10
CA VAL A 335 -9.91 -22.90 -7.37
C VAL A 335 -9.94 -21.39 -7.52
N PHE A 336 -10.93 -20.85 -8.25
CA PHE A 336 -11.17 -19.39 -8.34
C PHE A 336 -11.49 -18.78 -6.97
N ALA A 337 -12.37 -19.39 -6.17
CA ALA A 337 -12.69 -18.92 -4.82
C ALA A 337 -11.46 -18.97 -3.88
N SER A 338 -10.56 -19.94 -4.09
CA SER A 338 -9.30 -20.05 -3.34
C SER A 338 -8.28 -18.97 -3.73
N GLN A 339 -8.28 -18.51 -4.98
CA GLN A 339 -7.44 -17.38 -5.43
C GLN A 339 -8.06 -16.02 -5.10
N VAL A 340 -9.40 -15.92 -5.10
CA VAL A 340 -10.15 -14.74 -4.62
C VAL A 340 -10.09 -14.61 -3.10
N ASN A 341 -9.73 -15.65 -2.33
CA ASN A 341 -9.46 -15.50 -0.89
C ASN A 341 -8.24 -14.62 -0.58
N ILE A 342 -7.42 -14.28 -1.56
CA ILE A 342 -6.34 -13.29 -1.45
C ILE A 342 -6.86 -11.87 -1.77
N ILE A 343 -8.09 -11.73 -2.26
CA ILE A 343 -8.70 -10.46 -2.66
C ILE A 343 -10.17 -10.41 -2.19
N PHE A 344 -10.39 -9.72 -1.07
CA PHE A 344 -11.66 -9.08 -0.66
C PHE A 344 -12.78 -9.95 -0.02
N VAL A 345 -12.93 -9.74 1.30
CA VAL A 345 -13.98 -10.30 2.19
C VAL A 345 -15.41 -9.88 1.81
N GLY A 346 -15.59 -8.86 0.97
CA GLY A 346 -16.92 -8.40 0.49
C GLY A 346 -17.60 -9.34 -0.52
N HIS A 347 -16.83 -10.16 -1.26
CA HIS A 347 -17.37 -11.04 -2.30
C HIS A 347 -18.05 -12.31 -1.77
N LEU A 348 -17.82 -12.66 -0.50
CA LEU A 348 -18.37 -13.86 0.15
C LEU A 348 -19.90 -13.91 0.16
N ASN A 349 -20.60 -12.78 0.25
CA ASN A 349 -22.07 -12.77 0.29
C ASN A 349 -22.71 -12.96 -1.10
N ILE A 350 -22.05 -12.51 -2.17
CA ILE A 350 -22.51 -12.71 -3.55
C ILE A 350 -22.25 -14.15 -3.97
N VAL A 351 -21.06 -14.68 -3.67
CA VAL A 351 -20.71 -16.07 -3.95
C VAL A 351 -21.55 -17.03 -3.10
N LYS A 352 -21.76 -16.77 -1.81
CA LYS A 352 -22.72 -17.53 -0.98
C LYS A 352 -24.14 -17.46 -1.53
N GLY A 353 -24.58 -16.29 -1.99
CA GLY A 353 -25.88 -16.09 -2.62
C GLY A 353 -26.05 -16.91 -3.91
N MET A 354 -25.04 -16.93 -4.78
CA MET A 354 -25.04 -17.72 -6.01
C MET A 354 -24.95 -19.23 -5.73
N ILE A 355 -24.14 -19.66 -4.76
CA ILE A 355 -24.07 -21.06 -4.33
C ILE A 355 -25.42 -21.52 -3.75
N LEU A 356 -26.09 -20.67 -2.96
CA LEU A 356 -27.42 -20.98 -2.43
C LEU A 356 -28.46 -21.09 -3.54
N LEU A 357 -28.39 -20.20 -4.55
CA LEU A 357 -29.29 -20.20 -5.71
C LEU A 357 -29.10 -21.45 -6.58
N VAL A 358 -27.85 -21.81 -6.88
CA VAL A 358 -27.50 -23.03 -7.62
C VAL A 358 -27.90 -24.27 -6.82
N GLY A 359 -27.71 -24.27 -5.50
CA GLY A 359 -28.15 -25.35 -4.62
C GLY A 359 -29.66 -25.53 -4.59
N ILE A 360 -30.42 -24.43 -4.55
CA ILE A 360 -31.90 -24.45 -4.59
C ILE A 360 -32.38 -24.96 -5.96
N GLU A 361 -31.80 -24.52 -7.07
CA GLU A 361 -32.16 -25.04 -8.39
C GLU A 361 -31.81 -26.53 -8.55
N MET A 362 -30.67 -27.00 -8.03
CA MET A 362 -30.34 -28.43 -7.99
C MET A 362 -31.36 -29.25 -7.19
N ILE A 363 -31.81 -28.75 -6.02
CA ILE A 363 -32.83 -29.42 -5.21
C ILE A 363 -34.17 -29.48 -5.93
N LEU A 364 -34.56 -28.42 -6.64
CA LEU A 364 -35.80 -28.38 -7.43
C LEU A 364 -35.74 -29.36 -8.61
N VAL A 365 -34.62 -29.43 -9.33
CA VAL A 365 -34.41 -30.39 -10.44
C VAL A 365 -34.41 -31.83 -9.92
N LEU A 366 -33.81 -32.10 -8.76
CA LEU A 366 -33.81 -33.43 -8.14
C LEU A 366 -35.19 -33.85 -7.61
N ARG A 367 -35.99 -32.88 -7.15
CA ARG A 367 -37.37 -33.11 -6.70
C ARG A 367 -38.29 -33.45 -7.86
N ASP A 368 -38.24 -32.70 -8.96
CA ASP A 368 -39.02 -32.98 -10.17
C ASP A 368 -38.68 -34.37 -10.76
N TYR A 369 -37.40 -34.77 -10.68
CA TYR A 369 -36.95 -36.10 -11.08
C TYR A 369 -37.51 -37.24 -10.20
N ASN A 370 -37.69 -37.00 -8.90
CA ASN A 370 -38.30 -37.99 -8.00
C ASN A 370 -39.83 -38.05 -8.14
N ASP A 371 -40.50 -36.93 -8.39
CA ASP A 371 -41.94 -36.89 -8.62
C ASP A 371 -42.32 -37.61 -9.94
N GLU A 372 -41.53 -37.49 -11.01
CA GLU A 372 -41.72 -38.29 -12.24
C GLU A 372 -41.58 -39.81 -12.01
N ARG A 373 -40.73 -40.23 -11.06
CA ARG A 373 -40.57 -41.65 -10.68
C ARG A 373 -41.74 -42.18 -9.85
N ILE A 374 -42.32 -41.36 -8.99
CA ILE A 374 -43.43 -41.74 -8.10
C ILE A 374 -44.76 -41.75 -8.86
N TYR A 375 -44.99 -40.79 -9.77
CA TYR A 375 -46.21 -40.71 -10.57
C TYR A 375 -46.17 -41.53 -11.87
N GLY A 376 -44.97 -41.86 -12.40
CA GLY A 376 -44.80 -42.75 -13.55
C GLY A 376 -44.92 -44.25 -13.23
N GLY A 377 -44.99 -44.62 -11.94
CA GLY A 377 -45.03 -46.02 -11.49
C GLY A 377 -46.41 -46.65 -11.32
N ARG A 378 -47.51 -45.94 -11.64
CA ARG A 378 -48.87 -46.43 -11.39
C ARG A 378 -49.79 -46.25 -12.61
N SER A 379 -49.43 -46.88 -13.73
CA SER A 379 -50.35 -47.03 -14.87
C SER A 379 -50.13 -48.31 -15.67
N ASN A 380 -49.79 -49.43 -15.02
CA ASN A 380 -49.82 -50.77 -15.62
C ASN A 380 -49.89 -51.86 -14.52
N GLU A 381 -51.04 -52.01 -13.87
CA GLU A 381 -51.48 -53.30 -13.30
C GLU A 381 -52.98 -53.44 -13.57
N ILE A 382 -53.33 -54.45 -14.37
CA ILE A 382 -54.62 -55.15 -14.40
C ILE A 382 -54.61 -56.17 -13.26
#